data_AF-A0A8C5A7P1-F1
#
_entry.id   AF-A0A8C5A7P1-F1
#
_cell.length_a   1.000
_cell.length_b   1.000
_cell.length_c   1.000
_cell.angle_alpha   90.00
_cell.angle_beta   90.00
_cell.angle_gamma   90.00
#
_symmetry.space_group_name_H-M   'P 1'
#
loop_
_entity.id
_entity.type
_entity.pdbx_description
1 polymer ?
#
loop_
_entity_poly.entity_id
_entity_poly.type
_entity_poly.pdbx_seq_one_letter_code
_entity_poly.pdbx_strand_id
1 'polypeptide(L)'
;MFISLSPMEPTVTFETHLTNIEGSCSLIGWMSPRFVGLLSGDSVDFTNFTLLPVLNRASVERPRLPLRFTLCIANMFNSYDNVLQFVQAMELYRLLGIQRVIVYKTSCSATMDTVLDYYSRKTGFLQVRPWPIDAFLKPSSSWTPSLGPGQIHYYGQIPSSNDCLYRSMYQSRYVLMHDADEVILPAGNVSFQTLISDLEKAHGEKVNFYFPNNVFPYEEKEENSRYALPPEDTAGFIPIHLFSRHFGPKSLTVSAFNNEYIPQKVQD
;
A
#
# COMPACT_ATOMS: atom_id res chain seq x y z
N MET A 1 -8.89 0.27 2.60
CA MET A 1 -7.43 0.32 2.43
C MET A 1 -7.04 1.77 2.22
N PHE A 2 -5.97 2.26 2.84
CA PHE A 2 -5.45 3.60 2.56
C PHE A 2 -4.52 3.52 1.36
N ILE A 3 -4.82 4.30 0.34
CA ILE A 3 -3.93 4.46 -0.79
C ILE A 3 -3.02 5.61 -0.46
N SER A 4 -1.76 5.29 -0.24
CA SER A 4 -0.73 6.27 0.06
C SER A 4 0.26 6.30 -1.08
N LEU A 5 0.66 7.52 -1.46
CA LEU A 5 1.93 7.75 -2.10
C LEU A 5 2.90 8.28 -1.05
N SER A 6 3.83 7.43 -0.62
CA SER A 6 4.79 7.79 0.42
C SER A 6 6.16 8.11 -0.17
N PRO A 7 6.75 9.28 0.11
CA PRO A 7 8.17 9.49 -0.10
C PRO A 7 8.94 8.59 0.87
N MET A 8 9.93 7.88 0.37
CA MET A 8 10.73 6.97 1.21
C MET A 8 11.85 7.75 1.89
N GLU A 9 11.63 8.11 3.16
CA GLU A 9 12.71 8.57 4.02
C GLU A 9 13.39 7.39 4.73
N PRO A 10 14.71 7.45 5.00
CA PRO A 10 15.42 6.46 5.81
C PRO A 10 15.07 6.53 7.32
N THR A 11 14.08 7.33 7.71
CA THR A 11 13.65 7.47 9.10
C THR A 11 12.64 6.37 9.43
N VAL A 12 13.03 5.45 10.30
CA VAL A 12 12.15 4.41 10.84
C VAL A 12 11.12 5.08 11.74
N THR A 13 9.96 5.43 11.18
CA THR A 13 8.74 5.67 11.96
C THR A 13 7.85 4.44 11.84
N PHE A 14 7.73 3.72 12.95
CA PHE A 14 6.70 2.70 13.11
C PHE A 14 5.37 3.44 13.25
N GLU A 15 4.55 3.42 12.21
CA GLU A 15 3.14 3.77 12.33
C GLU A 15 2.33 2.62 11.75
N THR A 16 1.96 1.69 12.63
CA THR A 16 0.95 0.69 12.35
C THR A 16 -0.20 0.93 13.31
N HIS A 17 -1.30 1.50 12.82
CA HIS A 17 -2.60 1.35 13.48
C HIS A 17 -3.04 -0.12 13.35
N LEU A 18 -2.39 -0.98 14.13
CA LEU A 18 -2.73 -2.37 14.33
C LEU A 18 -2.81 -2.58 15.84
N THR A 19 -3.98 -3.04 16.28
CA THR A 19 -4.28 -3.46 17.64
C THR A 19 -3.10 -4.16 18.34
N ASN A 20 -2.67 -3.56 19.46
CA ASN A 20 -2.00 -4.15 20.64
C ASN A 20 -0.62 -4.79 20.52
N ILE A 21 0.25 -4.42 19.56
CA ILE A 21 1.70 -4.57 19.76
C ILE A 21 2.41 -3.29 19.28
N GLU A 22 2.22 -2.21 20.03
CA GLU A 22 3.18 -1.10 20.05
C GLU A 22 4.11 -1.31 21.24
N GLY A 23 5.36 -1.66 20.94
CA GLY A 23 6.43 -1.73 21.93
C GLY A 23 7.44 -0.63 21.66
N SER A 24 7.29 0.53 22.29
CA SER A 24 8.35 1.54 22.32
C SER A 24 9.33 1.20 23.44
N CYS A 25 10.45 0.58 23.09
CA CYS A 25 11.58 0.41 24.02
C CYS A 25 12.51 1.60 23.84
N SER A 26 12.47 2.55 24.78
CA SER A 26 13.43 3.65 24.82
C SER A 26 14.81 3.08 25.18
N LEU A 27 15.66 2.89 24.19
CA LEU A 27 17.03 2.43 24.40
C LEU A 27 17.82 3.53 25.13
N ILE A 28 18.40 3.18 26.28
CA ILE A 28 19.25 4.07 27.05
C ILE A 28 20.61 4.17 26.33
N GLY A 29 20.86 5.31 25.66
CA GLY A 29 22.16 5.65 25.08
C GLY A 29 22.33 5.34 23.58
N TRP A 30 23.58 5.44 23.10
CA TRP A 30 24.01 5.44 21.69
C TRP A 30 23.95 4.04 21.03
N MET A 31 23.24 3.08 21.62
CA MET A 31 23.21 1.70 21.15
C MET A 31 22.06 1.48 20.17
N SER A 32 22.38 1.16 18.91
CA SER A 32 21.39 0.71 17.92
C SER A 32 21.11 -0.80 18.08
N PRO A 33 19.83 -1.23 18.19
CA PRO A 33 19.49 -2.62 18.42
C PRO A 33 19.82 -3.44 17.16
N ARG A 34 20.40 -4.63 17.35
CA ARG A 34 20.75 -5.55 16.25
C ARG A 34 19.69 -6.60 15.99
N PHE A 35 18.92 -6.94 17.01
CA PHE A 35 17.93 -8.01 17.00
C PHE A 35 16.73 -7.60 17.87
N VAL A 36 15.56 -8.15 17.56
CA VAL A 36 14.33 -8.06 18.35
C VAL A 36 13.89 -9.48 18.69
N GLY A 37 13.54 -9.74 19.95
CA GLY A 37 12.96 -11.00 20.38
C GLY A 37 11.44 -10.91 20.42
N LEU A 38 10.74 -11.94 19.93
CA LEU A 38 9.31 -12.09 20.19
C LEU A 38 9.10 -13.00 21.40
N LEU A 39 8.42 -12.47 22.41
CA LEU A 39 8.10 -13.17 23.65
C LEU A 39 6.58 -13.25 23.78
N SER A 40 6.06 -14.41 24.15
CA SER A 40 4.63 -14.64 24.34
C SER A 40 4.41 -15.33 25.69
N GLY A 41 3.70 -14.68 26.61
CA GLY A 41 3.33 -15.21 27.92
C GLY A 41 3.74 -14.34 29.11
N ASP A 42 3.09 -14.58 30.26
CA ASP A 42 3.32 -13.86 31.54
C ASP A 42 4.59 -14.33 32.27
N SER A 43 5.07 -15.54 31.97
CA SER A 43 6.35 -16.10 32.45
C SER A 43 7.35 -16.13 31.30
N VAL A 44 8.30 -15.19 31.31
CA VAL A 44 9.24 -15.01 30.20
C VAL A 44 10.41 -15.99 30.36
N ASP A 45 10.44 -17.03 29.53
CA ASP A 45 11.64 -17.86 29.35
C ASP A 45 12.61 -17.18 28.38
N PHE A 46 13.60 -16.50 28.95
CA PHE A 46 14.67 -15.84 28.17
C PHE A 46 15.69 -16.82 27.59
N THR A 47 15.53 -18.14 27.74
CA THR A 47 16.46 -19.12 27.17
C THR A 47 16.01 -19.64 25.80
N ASN A 48 14.74 -19.45 25.43
CA ASN A 48 14.17 -20.01 24.22
C ASN A 48 13.23 -19.02 23.51
N PHE A 49 13.81 -18.00 22.86
CA PHE A 49 13.06 -17.01 22.10
C PHE A 49 13.64 -16.76 20.71
N THR A 50 12.77 -16.45 19.76
CA THR A 50 13.16 -16.19 18.37
C THR A 50 13.71 -14.77 18.25
N LEU A 51 14.98 -14.66 17.84
CA LEU A 51 15.63 -13.40 17.51
C LEU A 51 15.46 -13.08 16.03
N LEU A 52 14.84 -11.93 15.74
CA LEU A 52 14.71 -11.37 14.41
C LEU A 52 15.76 -10.27 14.22
N PRO A 53 16.59 -10.31 13.17
CA PRO A 53 17.55 -9.25 12.91
C PRO A 53 16.82 -7.95 12.58
N VAL A 54 17.29 -6.84 13.16
CA VAL A 54 16.83 -5.51 12.77
C VAL A 54 17.48 -5.17 11.42
N LEU A 55 16.65 -4.99 10.40
CA LEU A 55 17.08 -4.55 9.07
C LEU A 55 17.06 -3.03 8.98
N ASN A 56 17.58 -2.47 7.88
CA ASN A 56 17.48 -1.02 7.59
C ASN A 56 18.13 -0.11 8.66
N ARG A 57 19.24 -0.57 9.27
CA ARG A 57 19.92 0.09 10.40
C ARG A 57 20.85 1.25 10.03
N ALA A 58 21.21 1.37 8.76
CA ALA A 58 22.11 2.41 8.29
C ALA A 58 21.30 3.63 7.83
N SER A 59 21.60 4.81 8.36
CA SER A 59 21.19 6.06 7.73
C SER A 59 21.96 6.17 6.42
N VAL A 60 21.33 5.76 5.33
CA VAL A 60 21.89 6.03 4.00
C VAL A 60 21.70 7.52 3.78
N GLU A 61 22.77 8.31 3.95
CA GLU A 61 22.69 9.79 3.84
C GLU A 61 22.10 10.24 2.50
N ARG A 62 22.25 9.42 1.44
CA ARG A 62 21.53 9.53 0.15
C ARG A 62 21.37 8.15 -0.49
N PRO A 63 20.25 7.43 -0.31
CA PRO A 63 20.03 6.21 -1.05
C PRO A 63 19.98 6.52 -2.54
N ARG A 64 20.77 5.79 -3.35
CA ARG A 64 20.54 5.79 -4.80
C ARG A 64 19.25 5.02 -5.02
N LEU A 65 18.15 5.74 -5.26
CA LEU A 65 16.85 5.16 -5.56
C LEU A 65 16.76 4.91 -7.08
N PRO A 66 16.99 3.68 -7.57
CA PRO A 66 16.98 3.38 -8.99
C PRO A 66 15.60 3.56 -9.64
N LEU A 67 14.53 3.50 -8.84
CA LEU A 67 13.16 3.66 -9.30
C LEU A 67 12.57 4.95 -8.74
N ARG A 68 11.79 5.64 -9.56
CA ARG A 68 10.98 6.76 -9.10
C ARG A 68 9.64 6.28 -8.57
N PHE A 69 8.99 5.35 -9.28
CA PHE A 69 7.67 4.85 -8.91
C PHE A 69 7.64 3.32 -8.85
N THR A 70 7.09 2.79 -7.76
CA THR A 70 6.74 1.38 -7.61
C THR A 70 5.30 1.24 -7.18
N LEU A 71 4.60 0.27 -7.75
CA LEU A 71 3.26 -0.10 -7.35
C LEU A 71 3.29 -1.39 -6.52
N CYS A 72 2.67 -1.37 -5.35
CA CYS A 72 2.43 -2.50 -4.47
C CYS A 72 0.96 -2.91 -4.53
N ILE A 73 0.70 -4.13 -4.99
CA ILE A 73 -0.63 -4.75 -4.99
C ILE A 73 -0.73 -5.70 -3.79
N ALA A 74 -1.65 -5.39 -2.87
CA ALA A 74 -1.64 -5.92 -1.52
C ALA A 74 -1.74 -7.43 -1.42
N ASN A 75 -2.78 -8.10 -1.92
CA ASN A 75 -2.87 -9.58 -1.99
C ASN A 75 -3.84 -10.06 -3.08
N MET A 76 -3.44 -11.05 -3.87
CA MET A 76 -4.33 -11.88 -4.69
C MET A 76 -4.76 -13.12 -3.90
N PHE A 77 -6.06 -13.24 -3.63
CA PHE A 77 -6.66 -14.32 -2.85
C PHE A 77 -7.96 -14.82 -3.51
N ASN A 78 -8.58 -15.85 -2.94
CA ASN A 78 -9.84 -16.44 -3.42
C ASN A 78 -9.84 -16.79 -4.91
N SER A 79 -8.74 -17.36 -5.41
CA SER A 79 -8.63 -17.74 -6.82
C SER A 79 -8.90 -16.58 -7.77
N TYR A 80 -8.37 -15.38 -7.46
CA TYR A 80 -8.50 -14.18 -8.27
C TYR A 80 -8.33 -14.47 -9.78
N ASP A 81 -9.33 -14.10 -10.57
CA ASP A 81 -9.44 -14.45 -12.01
C ASP A 81 -9.86 -13.27 -12.89
N ASN A 82 -9.70 -12.04 -12.40
CA ASN A 82 -10.06 -10.85 -13.15
C ASN A 82 -8.95 -10.46 -14.15
N VAL A 83 -8.66 -11.38 -15.08
CA VAL A 83 -7.48 -11.33 -15.97
C VAL A 83 -7.45 -10.06 -16.82
N LEU A 84 -8.57 -9.73 -17.46
CA LEU A 84 -8.61 -8.59 -18.39
C LEU A 84 -8.40 -7.26 -17.68
N GLN A 85 -9.03 -7.04 -16.52
CA GLN A 85 -8.83 -5.80 -15.75
C GLN A 85 -7.41 -5.71 -15.21
N PHE A 86 -6.82 -6.83 -14.78
CA PHE A 86 -5.43 -6.85 -14.36
C PHE A 86 -4.48 -6.44 -15.49
N VAL A 87 -4.64 -7.02 -16.69
CA VAL A 87 -3.85 -6.66 -17.88
C VAL A 87 -4.04 -5.18 -18.23
N GLN A 88 -5.28 -4.68 -18.23
CA GLN A 88 -5.59 -3.27 -18.48
C GLN A 88 -4.89 -2.34 -17.47
N ALA A 89 -4.93 -2.69 -16.18
CA ALA A 89 -4.26 -1.94 -15.13
C ALA A 89 -2.73 -1.95 -15.33
N MET A 90 -2.13 -3.10 -15.67
CA MET A 90 -0.68 -3.19 -15.89
C MET A 90 -0.22 -2.31 -17.06
N GLU A 91 -0.93 -2.33 -18.19
CA GLU A 91 -0.60 -1.49 -19.33
C GLU A 91 -0.82 0.00 -19.02
N LEU A 92 -1.92 0.34 -18.35
CA LEU A 92 -2.16 1.72 -17.90
C LEU A 92 -1.05 2.22 -16.96
N TYR A 93 -0.65 1.42 -15.97
CA TYR A 93 0.42 1.82 -15.04
C TYR A 93 1.76 1.99 -15.73
N ARG A 94 2.03 1.19 -16.75
CA ARG A 94 3.21 1.36 -17.59
C ARG A 94 3.17 2.69 -18.36
N LEU A 95 2.01 3.07 -18.89
CA LEU A 95 1.80 4.38 -19.55
C LEU A 95 1.93 5.55 -18.58
N LEU A 96 1.44 5.41 -17.35
CA LEU A 96 1.49 6.44 -16.31
C LEU A 96 2.90 6.62 -15.70
N GLY A 97 3.86 5.77 -16.06
CA GLY A 97 5.27 5.89 -15.66
C GLY A 97 5.66 5.06 -14.44
N ILE A 98 4.86 4.08 -14.03
CA ILE A 98 5.29 3.06 -13.06
C ILE A 98 6.44 2.26 -13.67
N GLN A 99 7.49 1.99 -12.89
CA GLN A 99 8.67 1.25 -13.35
C GLN A 99 8.71 -0.19 -12.85
N ARG A 100 8.01 -0.47 -11.74
CA ARG A 100 7.94 -1.79 -11.13
C ARG A 100 6.61 -2.00 -10.44
N VAL A 101 6.04 -3.18 -10.61
CA VAL A 101 4.88 -3.66 -9.87
C VAL A 101 5.32 -4.82 -8.98
N ILE A 102 4.90 -4.83 -7.73
CA ILE A 102 5.07 -5.95 -6.81
C ILE A 102 3.67 -6.45 -6.45
N VAL A 103 3.42 -7.73 -6.68
CA VAL A 103 2.13 -8.37 -6.39
C VAL A 103 2.35 -9.47 -5.38
N TYR A 104 1.61 -9.44 -4.27
CA TYR A 104 1.58 -10.57 -3.36
C TYR A 104 0.48 -11.55 -3.77
N LYS A 105 0.84 -12.84 -3.86
CA LYS A 105 -0.02 -13.90 -4.35
C LYS A 105 -0.22 -14.97 -3.29
N THR A 106 -1.44 -15.09 -2.79
CA THR A 106 -1.92 -16.26 -2.05
C THR A 106 -2.53 -17.27 -3.02
N SER A 107 -3.53 -16.86 -3.81
CA SER A 107 -4.14 -17.71 -4.84
C SER A 107 -4.73 -16.91 -6.00
N CYS A 108 -4.61 -17.46 -7.22
CA CYS A 108 -5.22 -16.93 -8.44
C CYS A 108 -5.54 -18.08 -9.41
N SER A 109 -6.25 -17.79 -10.49
CA SER A 109 -6.50 -18.77 -11.55
C SER A 109 -5.23 -19.14 -12.33
N ALA A 110 -5.26 -20.26 -13.07
CA ALA A 110 -4.16 -20.67 -13.95
C ALA A 110 -3.93 -19.66 -15.09
N THR A 111 -5.00 -19.04 -15.58
CA THR A 111 -4.92 -17.99 -16.60
C THR A 111 -4.23 -16.75 -16.03
N MET A 112 -4.59 -16.33 -14.82
CA MET A 112 -3.90 -15.23 -14.13
C MET A 112 -2.43 -15.58 -13.91
N ASP A 113 -2.11 -16.81 -13.51
CA ASP A 113 -0.72 -17.24 -13.32
C ASP A 113 0.11 -17.12 -14.61
N THR A 114 -0.49 -17.42 -15.76
CA THR A 114 0.16 -17.25 -17.07
C THR A 114 0.44 -15.77 -17.36
N VAL A 115 -0.50 -14.88 -17.04
CA VAL A 115 -0.32 -13.43 -17.20
C VAL A 115 0.75 -12.88 -16.25
N LEU A 116 0.74 -13.31 -14.99
CA LEU A 116 1.78 -12.94 -14.01
C LEU A 116 3.17 -13.41 -14.48
N ASP A 117 3.29 -14.62 -15.01
CA ASP A 117 4.55 -15.14 -15.54
C ASP A 117 5.05 -14.32 -16.72
N TYR A 118 4.16 -13.89 -17.61
CA TYR A 118 4.49 -13.01 -18.73
C TYR A 118 5.06 -11.68 -18.24
N TYR A 119 4.36 -10.93 -17.38
CA TYR A 119 4.85 -9.65 -16.88
C TYR A 119 6.10 -9.78 -15.99
N SER A 120 6.29 -10.94 -15.35
CA SER A 120 7.45 -11.20 -14.51
C SER A 120 8.69 -11.57 -15.33
N ARG A 121 8.61 -12.64 -16.13
CA ARG A 121 9.78 -13.20 -16.81
C ARG A 121 10.07 -12.55 -18.16
N LYS A 122 9.05 -12.13 -18.91
CA LYS A 122 9.24 -11.60 -20.27
C LYS A 122 9.50 -10.11 -20.26
N THR A 123 8.75 -9.34 -19.49
CA THR A 123 8.88 -7.87 -19.48
C THR A 123 9.73 -7.34 -18.33
N GLY A 124 9.85 -8.10 -17.22
CA GLY A 124 10.52 -7.64 -16.00
C GLY A 124 9.79 -6.52 -15.26
N PHE A 125 8.56 -6.22 -15.67
CA PHE A 125 7.75 -5.13 -15.12
C PHE A 125 7.14 -5.50 -13.76
N LEU A 126 6.80 -6.79 -13.58
CA LEU A 126 6.12 -7.29 -12.40
C LEU A 126 7.01 -8.23 -11.59
N GLN A 127 6.89 -8.18 -10.27
CA GLN A 127 7.49 -9.13 -9.36
C GLN A 127 6.39 -9.80 -8.54
N VAL A 128 6.25 -11.13 -8.67
CA VAL A 128 5.35 -11.92 -7.84
C VAL A 128 6.04 -12.27 -6.52
N ARG A 129 5.39 -12.00 -5.40
CA ARG A 129 5.78 -12.41 -4.06
C ARG A 129 4.79 -13.47 -3.55
N PRO A 130 5.24 -14.71 -3.28
CA PRO A 130 4.37 -15.68 -2.62
C PRO A 130 3.93 -15.16 -1.25
N TRP A 131 2.64 -15.26 -0.95
CA TRP A 131 2.06 -14.88 0.34
C TRP A 131 1.17 -16.00 0.89
N PRO A 132 1.76 -17.13 1.33
CA PRO A 132 1.03 -18.30 1.82
C PRO A 132 0.57 -18.11 3.27
N ILE A 133 -0.12 -17.01 3.56
CA ILE A 133 -0.54 -16.65 4.93
C ILE A 133 -1.52 -17.68 5.52
N ASP A 134 -2.30 -18.32 4.65
CA ASP A 134 -3.26 -19.39 4.94
C ASP A 134 -2.58 -20.69 5.42
N ALA A 135 -1.29 -20.89 5.10
CA ALA A 135 -0.52 -22.01 5.64
C ALA A 135 -0.12 -21.83 7.11
N PHE A 136 -0.14 -20.59 7.62
CA PHE A 136 0.34 -20.25 8.98
C PHE A 136 -0.76 -19.76 9.91
N LEU A 137 -1.75 -19.05 9.36
CA LEU A 137 -2.85 -18.42 10.10
C LEU A 137 -4.16 -18.67 9.38
N LYS A 138 -5.27 -18.55 10.11
CA LYS A 138 -6.61 -18.46 9.52
C LYS A 138 -6.93 -17.00 9.17
N PRO A 139 -6.77 -16.55 7.91
CA PRO A 139 -7.16 -15.19 7.54
C PRO A 139 -8.65 -14.98 7.66
N SER A 140 -9.01 -13.78 8.07
CA SER A 140 -10.38 -13.28 7.97
C SER A 140 -10.76 -13.12 6.49
N SER A 141 -11.96 -13.58 6.14
CA SER A 141 -12.50 -13.50 4.78
C SER A 141 -13.25 -12.19 4.48
N SER A 142 -13.41 -11.33 5.49
CA SER A 142 -14.12 -10.05 5.39
C SER A 142 -13.28 -8.93 6.01
N TRP A 143 -13.33 -7.72 5.45
CA TRP A 143 -12.75 -6.56 6.10
C TRP A 143 -13.45 -6.21 7.43
N THR A 144 -14.65 -6.75 7.66
CA THR A 144 -15.42 -6.60 8.89
C THR A 144 -15.25 -7.86 9.75
N PRO A 145 -14.54 -7.80 10.90
CA PRO A 145 -14.20 -8.98 11.70
C PRO A 145 -15.41 -9.81 12.16
N SER A 146 -16.56 -9.17 12.40
CA SER A 146 -17.80 -9.84 12.77
C SER A 146 -18.42 -10.67 11.64
N LEU A 147 -18.18 -10.29 10.38
CA LEU A 147 -18.69 -10.99 9.19
C LEU A 147 -17.75 -12.10 8.71
N GLY A 148 -16.48 -12.06 9.11
CA GLY A 148 -15.49 -13.07 8.77
C GLY A 148 -14.44 -13.17 9.87
N PRO A 149 -14.66 -13.95 10.94
CA PRO A 149 -13.67 -14.07 12.01
C PRO A 149 -12.40 -14.77 11.52
N GLY A 150 -11.25 -14.28 11.96
CA GLY A 150 -9.94 -14.83 11.62
C GLY A 150 -8.86 -14.36 12.60
N GLN A 151 -7.71 -15.02 12.56
CA GLN A 151 -6.54 -14.68 13.37
C GLN A 151 -5.79 -13.45 12.82
N ILE A 152 -6.01 -13.13 11.54
CA ILE A 152 -5.42 -11.97 10.89
C ILE A 152 -6.47 -11.26 10.04
N HIS A 153 -6.45 -9.93 10.06
CA HIS A 153 -7.41 -9.10 9.35
C HIS A 153 -7.30 -9.32 7.83
N TYR A 154 -8.47 -9.48 7.20
CA TYR A 154 -8.73 -9.49 5.76
C TYR A 154 -7.59 -10.00 4.86
N TYR A 155 -7.49 -11.32 4.71
CA TYR A 155 -6.46 -12.01 3.92
C TYR A 155 -5.00 -11.59 4.21
N GLY A 156 -4.74 -10.91 5.34
CA GLY A 156 -3.42 -10.39 5.66
C GLY A 156 -2.95 -9.30 4.70
N GLN A 157 -3.85 -8.45 4.18
CA GLN A 157 -3.48 -7.35 3.28
C GLN A 157 -2.54 -6.32 3.93
N ILE A 158 -2.72 -6.03 5.23
CA ILE A 158 -1.89 -5.06 5.95
C ILE A 158 -0.42 -5.51 6.06
N PRO A 159 -0.10 -6.72 6.54
CA PRO A 159 1.28 -7.17 6.61
C PRO A 159 1.94 -7.33 5.23
N SER A 160 1.23 -7.73 4.17
CA SER A 160 1.81 -7.79 2.82
C SER A 160 2.10 -6.39 2.26
N SER A 161 1.20 -5.44 2.50
CA SER A 161 1.38 -4.01 2.22
C SER A 161 2.64 -3.45 2.91
N ASN A 162 2.80 -3.75 4.20
CA ASN A 162 3.98 -3.37 4.96
C ASN A 162 5.27 -4.01 4.41
N ASP A 163 5.29 -5.32 4.12
CA ASP A 163 6.46 -5.97 3.53
C ASP A 163 6.85 -5.30 2.19
N CYS A 164 5.86 -4.89 1.38
CA CYS A 164 6.11 -4.17 0.13
C CYS A 164 6.75 -2.80 0.35
N LEU A 165 6.22 -2.02 1.29
CA LEU A 165 6.75 -0.72 1.68
C LEU A 165 8.21 -0.85 2.14
N TYR A 166 8.49 -1.75 3.07
CA TYR A 166 9.84 -1.93 3.61
C TYR A 166 10.85 -2.43 2.57
N ARG A 167 10.45 -3.30 1.64
CA ARG A 167 11.31 -3.77 0.54
C ARG A 167 11.64 -2.67 -0.46
N SER A 168 10.72 -1.74 -0.64
CA SER A 168 10.86 -0.65 -1.61
C SER A 168 11.62 0.55 -1.02
N MET A 169 11.76 0.64 0.31
CA MET A 169 12.34 1.76 1.08
C MET A 169 13.63 2.37 0.50
N TYR A 170 14.51 1.53 -0.05
CA TYR A 170 15.79 1.97 -0.62
C TYR A 170 15.90 1.73 -2.13
N GLN A 171 14.78 1.43 -2.77
CA GLN A 171 14.70 1.15 -4.21
C GLN A 171 13.90 2.21 -4.94
N SER A 172 12.91 2.81 -4.29
CA SER A 172 11.89 3.64 -4.94
C SER A 172 11.72 4.99 -4.26
N ARG A 173 11.57 6.07 -5.03
CA ARG A 173 11.25 7.39 -4.47
C ARG A 173 9.83 7.45 -3.93
N TYR A 174 8.88 6.88 -4.67
CA TYR A 174 7.49 6.75 -4.27
C TYR A 174 6.99 5.33 -4.44
N VAL A 175 6.16 4.92 -3.48
CA VAL A 175 5.41 3.68 -3.54
C VAL A 175 3.93 4.02 -3.56
N LEU A 176 3.22 3.46 -4.53
CA LEU A 176 1.78 3.45 -4.62
C LEU A 176 1.30 2.12 -4.05
N MET A 177 0.21 2.12 -3.30
CA MET A 177 -0.30 0.91 -2.65
C MET A 177 -1.81 0.82 -2.76
N HIS A 178 -2.33 -0.25 -3.37
CA HIS A 178 -3.77 -0.47 -3.54
C HIS A 178 -4.07 -1.96 -3.85
N ASP A 179 -5.36 -2.32 -3.95
CA ASP A 179 -5.78 -3.69 -4.28
C ASP A 179 -5.76 -4.00 -5.79
N ALA A 180 -5.79 -5.28 -6.18
CA ALA A 180 -5.67 -5.70 -7.59
C ALA A 180 -6.88 -5.28 -8.46
N ASP A 181 -7.99 -4.90 -7.84
CA ASP A 181 -9.20 -4.39 -8.45
C ASP A 181 -9.33 -2.86 -8.34
N GLU A 182 -8.24 -2.20 -7.95
CA GLU A 182 -8.16 -0.75 -7.82
C GLU A 182 -7.19 -0.12 -8.83
N VAL A 183 -7.52 1.07 -9.32
CA VAL A 183 -6.65 1.85 -10.21
C VAL A 183 -6.68 3.33 -9.83
N ILE A 184 -5.51 3.93 -9.63
CA ILE A 184 -5.36 5.38 -9.46
C ILE A 184 -5.17 6.01 -10.85
N LEU A 185 -6.14 6.81 -11.28
CA LEU A 185 -6.08 7.56 -12.52
C LEU A 185 -5.94 9.06 -12.21
N PRO A 186 -4.81 9.67 -12.56
CA PRO A 186 -4.69 11.13 -12.60
C PRO A 186 -5.71 11.72 -13.58
N ALA A 187 -6.52 12.71 -13.17
CA ALA A 187 -7.51 13.30 -14.07
C ALA A 187 -6.85 14.25 -15.09
N GLY A 188 -7.13 14.04 -16.38
CA GLY A 188 -6.53 14.80 -17.49
C GLY A 188 -5.31 14.10 -18.12
N ASN A 189 -4.50 14.83 -18.89
CA ASN A 189 -3.32 14.30 -19.57
C ASN A 189 -2.07 14.31 -18.67
N VAL A 190 -2.14 13.63 -17.52
CA VAL A 190 -1.12 13.68 -16.47
C VAL A 190 -0.54 12.29 -16.19
N SER A 191 0.80 12.20 -16.25
CA SER A 191 1.58 11.06 -15.75
C SER A 191 1.74 11.13 -14.23
N PHE A 192 2.15 10.04 -13.56
CA PHE A 192 2.52 10.14 -12.14
C PHE A 192 3.64 11.14 -11.90
N GLN A 193 4.56 11.27 -12.87
CA GLN A 193 5.64 12.25 -12.81
C GLN A 193 5.11 13.68 -12.66
N THR A 194 4.19 14.09 -13.53
CA THR A 194 3.58 15.42 -13.51
C THR A 194 2.71 15.61 -12.28
N LEU A 195 1.89 14.60 -11.95
CA LEU A 195 1.03 14.63 -10.77
C LEU A 195 1.83 14.88 -9.49
N ILE A 196 2.89 14.10 -9.27
CA ILE A 196 3.71 14.25 -8.06
C ILE A 196 4.45 15.58 -8.06
N SER A 197 4.96 16.03 -9.22
CA SER A 197 5.63 17.32 -9.28
C SER A 197 4.72 18.47 -8.86
N ASP A 198 3.43 18.40 -9.18
CA ASP A 198 2.46 19.43 -8.80
C ASP A 198 2.00 19.29 -7.35
N LEU A 199 1.83 18.06 -6.86
CA LEU A 199 1.56 17.78 -5.45
C LEU A 199 2.72 18.22 -4.52
N GLU A 200 3.96 17.99 -4.92
CA GLU A 200 5.17 18.43 -4.19
C GLU A 200 5.25 19.96 -4.10
N LYS A 201 4.91 20.67 -5.19
CA LYS A 201 4.86 22.14 -5.17
C LYS A 201 3.77 22.67 -4.24
N ALA A 202 2.63 21.98 -4.15
CA ALA A 202 1.49 22.41 -3.36
C ALA A 202 1.62 22.08 -1.87
N HIS A 203 2.23 20.94 -1.53
CA HIS A 203 2.19 20.37 -0.18
C HIS A 203 3.57 20.00 0.41
N GLY A 204 4.64 20.09 -0.38
CA GLY A 204 6.00 19.71 0.03
C GLY A 204 6.39 18.29 -0.40
N GLU A 205 7.69 18.00 -0.35
CA GLU A 205 8.27 16.72 -0.86
C GLU A 205 8.22 15.56 0.16
N LYS A 206 7.87 15.85 1.42
CA LYS A 206 7.96 14.90 2.55
C LYS A 206 6.59 14.60 3.17
N VAL A 207 5.57 14.53 2.31
CA VAL A 207 4.20 14.26 2.73
C VAL A 207 3.67 12.99 2.09
N ASN A 208 2.83 12.29 2.84
CA ASN A 208 2.04 11.19 2.30
C ASN A 208 0.80 11.77 1.61
N PHE A 209 0.54 11.35 0.38
CA PHE A 209 -0.68 11.74 -0.34
C PHE A 209 -1.72 10.63 -0.27
N TYR A 210 -2.91 10.98 0.20
CA TYR A 210 -4.07 10.09 0.24
C TYR A 210 -5.09 10.48 -0.82
N PHE A 211 -5.63 9.49 -1.52
CA PHE A 211 -6.60 9.69 -2.59
C PHE A 211 -7.97 9.11 -2.23
N PRO A 212 -9.07 9.87 -2.45
CA PRO A 212 -10.43 9.34 -2.27
C PRO A 212 -10.69 8.14 -3.18
N ASN A 213 -11.46 7.19 -2.66
CA ASN A 213 -11.91 6.02 -3.42
C ASN A 213 -13.28 6.29 -4.07
N ASN A 214 -13.41 6.05 -5.38
CA ASN A 214 -14.72 5.95 -6.04
C ASN A 214 -15.00 4.50 -6.46
N VAL A 215 -16.13 3.97 -5.97
CA VAL A 215 -16.58 2.60 -6.23
C VAL A 215 -17.62 2.62 -7.34
N PHE A 216 -17.43 1.79 -8.36
CA PHE A 216 -18.39 1.62 -9.43
C PHE A 216 -19.16 0.29 -9.30
N PRO A 217 -20.49 0.29 -9.52
CA PRO A 217 -21.29 -0.93 -9.46
C PRO A 217 -20.91 -1.91 -10.58
N TYR A 218 -21.09 -3.20 -10.29
CA TYR A 218 -20.79 -4.32 -11.20
C TYR A 218 -21.64 -4.34 -12.48
N GLU A 219 -22.80 -3.67 -12.47
CA GLU A 219 -23.76 -3.58 -13.55
C GLU A 219 -24.16 -2.12 -13.77
N GLU A 220 -23.92 -1.59 -14.97
CA GLU A 220 -24.45 -0.29 -15.39
C GLU A 220 -25.91 -0.51 -15.79
N LYS A 221 -26.85 -0.03 -14.97
CA LYS A 221 -28.20 0.21 -15.47
C LYS A 221 -28.10 1.48 -16.31
N GLU A 222 -28.36 1.38 -17.62
CA GLU A 222 -28.42 2.55 -18.49
C GLU A 222 -29.51 3.50 -17.99
N GLU A 223 -29.11 4.52 -17.23
CA GLU A 223 -29.91 5.72 -17.04
C GLU A 223 -29.34 6.83 -17.93
N ASN A 224 -30.25 7.47 -18.67
CA ASN A 224 -30.01 8.42 -19.77
C ASN A 224 -29.31 9.74 -19.37
N SER A 225 -28.62 9.82 -18.23
CA SER A 225 -28.03 11.06 -17.68
C SER A 225 -26.50 11.07 -17.67
N ARG A 226 -25.87 10.36 -18.61
CA ARG A 226 -24.40 10.25 -18.68
C ARG A 226 -23.74 11.61 -18.95
N TYR A 227 -22.95 12.08 -17.97
CA TYR A 227 -21.93 13.13 -18.02
C TYR A 227 -22.32 14.60 -17.77
N ALA A 228 -23.14 14.88 -16.75
CA ALA A 228 -23.12 16.19 -16.10
C ALA A 228 -22.14 16.16 -14.92
N LEU A 229 -20.85 16.46 -15.17
CA LEU A 229 -19.95 16.85 -14.07
C LEU A 229 -20.42 18.22 -13.55
N PRO A 230 -20.59 18.42 -12.23
CA PRO A 230 -20.81 19.76 -11.70
C PRO A 230 -19.62 20.66 -12.10
N PRO A 231 -19.85 21.96 -12.37
CA PRO A 231 -18.75 22.89 -12.64
C PRO A 231 -17.73 22.85 -11.48
N GLU A 232 -16.46 22.60 -11.79
CA GLU A 232 -15.36 22.61 -10.81
C GLU A 232 -15.11 24.04 -10.31
N ASP A 233 -15.24 24.26 -8.99
CA ASP A 233 -14.60 25.40 -8.32
C ASP A 233 -13.08 25.13 -8.25
N THR A 234 -12.38 25.43 -9.35
CA THR A 234 -10.92 25.31 -9.43
C THR A 234 -10.25 26.46 -8.69
N ALA A 235 -9.99 26.26 -7.41
CA ALA A 235 -8.94 26.96 -6.69
C ALA A 235 -8.17 25.95 -5.82
N GLY A 236 -7.13 25.32 -6.39
CA GLY A 236 -6.11 24.56 -5.64
C GLY A 236 -6.27 23.03 -5.58
N PHE A 237 -7.20 22.41 -6.31
CA PHE A 237 -7.40 20.95 -6.31
C PHE A 237 -6.88 20.30 -7.61
N ILE A 238 -6.05 19.25 -7.48
CA ILE A 238 -5.71 18.35 -8.59
C ILE A 238 -6.65 17.14 -8.50
N PRO A 239 -7.57 16.95 -9.46
CA PRO A 239 -8.51 15.84 -9.42
C PRO A 239 -7.79 14.50 -9.69
N ILE A 240 -8.09 13.49 -8.86
CA ILE A 240 -7.56 12.13 -8.98
C ILE A 240 -8.75 11.19 -8.79
N HIS A 241 -8.97 10.32 -9.77
CA HIS A 241 -10.02 9.32 -9.72
C HIS A 241 -9.42 7.97 -9.39
N LEU A 242 -9.75 7.44 -8.22
CA LEU A 242 -9.55 6.03 -7.94
C LEU A 242 -10.76 5.23 -8.40
N PHE A 243 -10.54 4.15 -9.14
CA PHE A 243 -11.55 3.17 -9.49
C PHE A 243 -11.39 1.96 -8.56
N SER A 244 -12.45 1.55 -7.85
CA SER A 244 -12.46 0.33 -7.02
C SER A 244 -13.71 -0.53 -7.29
N ARG A 245 -13.56 -1.85 -7.15
CA ARG A 245 -14.60 -2.85 -7.46
C ARG A 245 -15.34 -3.37 -6.21
N HIS A 246 -15.22 -2.76 -5.02
CA HIS A 246 -15.83 -3.25 -3.76
C HIS A 246 -16.84 -2.29 -3.09
N PHE A 247 -17.94 -2.82 -2.55
CA PHE A 247 -19.09 -2.11 -1.95
C PHE A 247 -18.75 -1.31 -0.67
N GLY A 248 -19.15 -0.03 -0.61
CA GLY A 248 -19.23 0.78 0.61
C GLY A 248 -19.20 2.30 0.32
N PRO A 249 -20.00 3.14 1.01
CA PRO A 249 -20.06 4.56 0.71
C PRO A 249 -18.91 5.29 1.42
N LYS A 250 -17.97 5.88 0.69
CA LYS A 250 -17.10 6.94 1.24
C LYS A 250 -16.82 7.99 0.18
N SER A 251 -17.37 9.17 0.39
CA SER A 251 -16.80 10.43 -0.12
C SER A 251 -15.61 10.81 0.77
N LEU A 252 -14.55 11.43 0.21
CA LEU A 252 -13.84 12.62 0.76
C LEU A 252 -12.36 12.74 0.31
N THR A 253 -12.02 13.97 -0.11
CA THR A 253 -10.82 14.81 0.12
C THR A 253 -9.40 14.20 0.01
N VAL A 254 -8.58 14.80 -0.86
CA VAL A 254 -7.11 14.63 -0.86
C VAL A 254 -6.54 15.26 0.41
N SER A 255 -5.84 14.47 1.22
CA SER A 255 -5.16 14.96 2.42
C SER A 255 -3.67 14.68 2.32
N ALA A 256 -2.87 15.69 2.61
CA ALA A 256 -1.42 15.62 2.73
C ALA A 256 -1.04 15.77 4.21
N PHE A 257 -0.27 14.83 4.74
CA PHE A 257 0.18 14.87 6.13
C PHE A 257 1.71 14.92 6.20
N ASN A 258 2.24 15.84 7.02
CA ASN A 258 3.66 15.89 7.39
C ASN A 258 3.98 14.82 8.44
N ASN A 259 5.13 14.16 8.31
CA ASN A 259 5.67 13.25 9.33
C ASN A 259 6.22 13.96 10.60
N GLU A 260 5.83 15.21 10.87
CA GLU A 260 6.29 15.92 12.06
C GLU A 260 5.36 15.65 13.27
N TYR A 261 5.95 15.04 14.29
CA TYR A 261 5.35 14.74 15.58
C TYR A 261 4.78 16.01 16.25
N ILE A 262 3.46 16.12 16.34
CA ILE A 262 2.79 17.07 17.24
C ILE A 262 2.43 16.28 18.51
N PRO A 263 3.11 16.50 19.65
CA PRO A 263 2.73 15.86 20.89
C PRO A 263 1.32 16.33 21.28
N GLN A 264 0.34 15.41 21.26
CA GLN A 264 -0.93 15.66 21.90
C GLN A 264 -0.68 15.76 23.41
N LYS A 265 -0.91 16.96 23.96
CA LYS A 265 -1.03 17.13 25.41
C LYS A 265 -2.20 16.27 25.88
N VAL A 266 -1.88 15.28 26.71
CA VAL A 266 -2.86 14.58 27.54
C VAL A 266 -3.52 15.66 28.41
N GLN A 267 -4.83 15.82 28.28
CA GLN A 267 -5.64 16.51 29.27
C GLN A 267 -5.96 15.49 30.37
N ASP A 268 -5.61 15.88 31.60
CA ASP A 268 -5.85 15.13 32.85
C ASP A 268 -7.33 14.84 33.11
#